data_AF-A0A1J4TBQ7-F1
#
_entry.id   AF-A0A1J4TBQ7-F1
#
_cell.length_a   1.000
_cell.length_b   1.000
_cell.length_c   1.000
_cell.angle_alpha   90.00
_cell.angle_beta   90.00
_cell.angle_gamma   90.00
#
_symmetry.space_group_name_H-M   'P 1'
#
loop_
_entity.id
_entity.type
_entity.pdbx_description
1 polymer ?
#
loop_
_entity_poly.entity_id
_entity_poly.type
_entity_poly.pdbx_seq_one_letter_code
_entity_poly.pdbx_strand_id
1 'polypeptide(L)'
;MLKKIIFNRITFAFFALAAIVLISFPIIKNNRQRYQINKEVKELKYEIKAIEEKNTELSKLLDYLQSDQFVEEQARLNFGLKKEGEEVAVIKDNNESDNIGLNNGSGPVQADNSGKTIYNIPGLNNNTLPKKITNPERWRMYFFNNN
;
A
#
# COMPACT_ATOMS: atom_id res chain seq x y z
N MET A 1 -20.19 31.78 64.77
CA MET A 1 -18.72 31.65 64.60
C MET A 1 -18.28 31.32 63.17
N LEU A 2 -19.13 30.67 62.34
CA LEU A 2 -18.85 30.35 60.93
C LEU A 2 -18.55 31.57 60.02
N LYS A 3 -19.16 32.73 60.27
CA LYS A 3 -18.95 33.95 59.44
C LYS A 3 -17.50 34.47 59.46
N LYS A 4 -16.76 34.30 60.57
CA LYS A 4 -15.35 34.72 60.67
C LYS A 4 -14.39 33.80 59.90
N ILE A 5 -14.74 32.53 59.73
CA ILE A 5 -13.94 31.54 58.99
C ILE A 5 -14.07 31.78 57.48
N ILE A 6 -15.24 32.22 57.01
CA ILE A 6 -15.51 32.49 55.59
C ILE A 6 -14.99 33.87 55.15
N PHE A 7 -14.85 34.83 56.08
CA PHE A 7 -14.44 36.20 55.79
C PHE A 7 -12.93 36.46 55.97
N ASN A 8 -12.12 35.42 56.20
CA ASN A 8 -10.67 35.59 56.30
C ASN A 8 -10.04 35.50 54.91
N ARG A 9 -9.18 36.46 54.54
CA ARG A 9 -8.56 36.58 53.20
C ARG A 9 -7.88 35.28 52.75
N ILE A 10 -7.36 34.50 53.69
CA ILE A 10 -6.62 33.26 53.46
C ILE A 10 -7.54 32.09 53.10
N THR A 11 -8.70 31.95 53.75
CA THR A 11 -9.64 30.86 53.45
C THR A 11 -10.32 31.06 52.11
N PHE A 12 -10.66 32.30 51.77
CA PHE A 12 -11.16 32.66 50.44
C PHE A 12 -10.13 32.37 49.34
N ALA A 13 -8.85 32.70 49.57
CA ALA A 13 -7.76 32.37 48.64
C ALA A 13 -7.59 30.84 48.45
N PHE A 14 -7.70 30.06 49.52
CA PHE A 14 -7.66 28.59 49.44
C PHE A 14 -8.84 28.00 48.66
N PHE A 15 -10.06 28.51 48.89
CA PHE A 15 -11.23 28.09 48.12
C PHE A 15 -11.14 28.49 46.65
N ALA A 16 -10.62 29.67 46.34
CA ALA A 16 -10.37 30.11 44.97
C ALA A 16 -9.31 29.23 44.28
N LEU A 17 -8.23 28.88 44.98
CA LEU A 17 -7.21 27.95 44.49
C LEU A 17 -7.80 26.55 44.25
N ALA A 18 -8.60 26.04 45.20
CA ALA A 18 -9.27 24.75 45.06
C ALA A 18 -10.25 24.74 43.88
N ALA A 19 -11.00 25.82 43.66
CA ALA A 19 -11.88 25.97 42.51
C ALA A 19 -11.09 25.95 41.18
N ILE A 20 -9.93 26.62 41.11
CA ILE A 20 -9.04 26.59 39.94
C ILE A 20 -8.51 25.17 39.67
N VAL A 21 -8.12 24.43 40.72
CA VAL A 21 -7.64 23.05 40.59
C VAL A 21 -8.77 22.12 40.13
N LEU A 22 -9.98 22.30 40.66
CA LEU A 22 -11.16 21.50 40.28
C LEU A 22 -11.57 21.74 38.82
N ILE A 23 -11.48 22.97 38.33
CA ILE A 23 -11.81 23.32 36.94
C ILE A 23 -10.70 22.87 35.97
N SER A 24 -9.44 22.84 36.39
CA SER A 24 -8.32 22.44 35.52
C SER A 24 -8.21 20.92 35.32
N PHE A 25 -8.62 20.13 36.31
CA PHE A 25 -8.60 18.65 36.24
C PHE A 25 -9.37 18.03 35.04
N PRO A 26 -10.62 18.42 34.70
CA PRO A 26 -11.36 17.83 33.58
C PRO A 26 -10.77 18.17 32.19
N ILE A 27 -10.01 19.26 32.06
CA ILE A 27 -9.43 19.72 30.79
C ILE A 27 -8.34 18.75 30.31
N ILE A 28 -7.57 18.18 31.25
CA ILE A 28 -6.45 17.28 30.94
C ILE A 28 -6.96 15.92 30.41
N LYS A 29 -8.11 15.45 30.90
CA LYS A 29 -8.69 14.15 30.50
C LYS A 29 -9.35 14.22 29.12
N ASN A 30 -10.03 15.33 28.80
CA ASN A 30 -10.78 15.48 27.56
C ASN A 30 -9.88 15.63 26.31
N ASN A 31 -8.68 16.19 26.47
CA ASN A 31 -7.78 16.42 25.32
C ASN A 31 -7.22 15.13 24.71
N ARG A 32 -7.03 14.06 25.50
CA ARG A 32 -6.46 12.80 24.98
C ARG A 32 -7.42 12.07 24.05
N GLN A 33 -8.70 11.99 24.40
CA GLN A 33 -9.72 11.34 23.58
C GLN A 33 -9.93 12.09 22.27
N ARG A 34 -10.01 13.42 22.33
CA ARG A 34 -10.12 14.25 21.13
C ARG A 34 -8.92 14.10 20.21
N TYR A 35 -7.70 14.00 20.75
CA TYR A 35 -6.52 13.79 19.92
C TYR A 35 -6.53 12.43 19.21
N GLN A 36 -6.91 11.36 19.92
CA GLN A 36 -7.00 10.01 19.33
C GLN A 36 -8.03 9.96 18.20
N ILE A 37 -9.25 10.48 18.44
CA ILE A 37 -10.30 10.53 17.42
C ILE A 37 -9.86 11.34 16.20
N ASN A 38 -9.23 12.50 16.39
CA ASN A 38 -8.74 13.30 15.26
C ASN A 38 -7.62 12.59 14.48
N LYS A 39 -6.77 11.82 15.17
CA LYS A 39 -5.74 11.01 14.51
C LYS A 39 -6.38 9.91 13.65
N GLU A 40 -7.33 9.16 14.21
CA GLU A 40 -8.07 8.12 13.49
C GLU A 40 -8.81 8.70 12.28
N VAL A 41 -9.50 9.82 12.44
CA VAL A 41 -10.18 10.51 11.33
C VAL A 41 -9.18 10.92 10.23
N LYS A 42 -7.99 11.38 10.61
CA LYS A 42 -6.95 11.75 9.65
C LYS A 42 -6.40 10.53 8.91
N GLU A 43 -6.21 9.42 9.61
CA GLU A 43 -5.74 8.15 9.04
C GLU A 43 -6.77 7.56 8.08
N LEU A 44 -8.03 7.49 8.47
CA LEU A 44 -9.13 7.04 7.60
C LEU A 44 -9.26 7.92 6.36
N LYS A 45 -9.14 9.24 6.48
CA LYS A 45 -9.15 10.16 5.32
C LYS A 45 -8.00 9.89 4.35
N TYR A 46 -6.82 9.58 4.88
CA TYR A 46 -5.66 9.23 4.05
C TYR A 46 -5.89 7.91 3.32
N GLU A 47 -6.44 6.91 4.00
CA GLU A 47 -6.77 5.62 3.41
C GLU A 47 -7.83 5.74 2.30
N ILE A 48 -8.89 6.52 2.53
CA ILE A 48 -9.91 6.81 1.50
C ILE A 48 -9.25 7.41 0.26
N LYS A 49 -8.40 8.42 0.44
CA LYS A 49 -7.71 9.07 -0.67
C LYS A 49 -6.82 8.10 -1.45
N ALA A 50 -6.07 7.25 -0.74
CA ALA A 50 -5.22 6.24 -1.37
C ALA A 50 -6.04 5.21 -2.17
N ILE A 51 -7.22 4.82 -1.68
CA ILE A 51 -8.12 3.91 -2.38
C ILE A 51 -8.73 4.57 -3.63
N GLU A 52 -9.11 5.85 -3.53
CA GLU A 52 -9.68 6.62 -4.64
C GLU A 52 -8.66 6.87 -5.76
N GLU A 53 -7.41 7.19 -5.40
CA GLU A 53 -6.30 7.29 -6.35
C GLU A 53 -6.06 5.96 -7.08
N LYS A 54 -6.06 4.83 -6.36
CA LYS A 54 -5.97 3.50 -6.96
C LYS A 54 -7.13 3.21 -7.88
N ASN A 55 -8.36 3.48 -7.46
CA ASN A 55 -9.54 3.25 -8.30
C ASN A 55 -9.42 4.01 -9.63
N THR A 56 -8.98 5.26 -9.57
CA THR A 56 -8.74 6.10 -10.74
C THR A 56 -7.66 5.51 -11.66
N GLU A 57 -6.55 5.02 -11.11
CA GLU A 57 -5.47 4.36 -11.88
C GLU A 57 -5.98 3.08 -12.56
N LEU A 58 -6.71 2.23 -11.83
CA LEU A 58 -7.28 1.01 -12.36
C LEU A 58 -8.30 1.30 -13.48
N SER A 59 -9.12 2.34 -13.33
CA SER A 59 -10.05 2.77 -14.37
C SER A 59 -9.32 3.18 -15.65
N LYS A 60 -8.25 3.97 -15.53
CA LYS A 60 -7.43 4.37 -16.70
C LYS A 60 -6.77 3.18 -17.39
N LEU A 61 -6.31 2.21 -16.62
CA LEU A 61 -5.75 0.98 -17.17
C LEU A 61 -6.81 0.18 -17.93
N LEU A 62 -8.02 0.07 -17.36
CA LEU A 62 -9.14 -0.59 -18.01
C LEU A 62 -9.47 0.09 -19.34
N ASP A 63 -9.57 1.42 -19.35
CA ASP A 63 -9.84 2.21 -20.55
C ASP A 63 -8.77 1.97 -21.63
N TYR A 64 -7.49 1.92 -21.25
CA TYR A 64 -6.40 1.59 -22.18
C TYR A 64 -6.52 0.17 -22.74
N LEU A 65 -6.78 -0.83 -21.88
CA LEU A 65 -6.93 -2.23 -22.32
C LEU A 65 -8.15 -2.44 -23.22
N GLN A 66 -9.20 -1.64 -23.04
CA GLN A 66 -10.39 -1.66 -23.90
C GLN A 66 -10.22 -0.83 -25.18
N SER A 67 -9.18 -0.01 -25.28
CA SER A 67 -8.96 0.86 -26.42
C SER A 67 -8.46 0.10 -27.65
N ASP A 68 -8.81 0.61 -28.83
CA ASP A 68 -8.30 0.10 -30.11
C ASP A 68 -6.77 0.17 -30.21
N GLN A 69 -6.12 1.05 -29.44
CA GLN A 69 -4.66 1.15 -29.37
C GLN A 69 -4.04 -0.12 -28.80
N PHE A 70 -4.63 -0.68 -27.74
CA PHE A 70 -4.14 -1.94 -27.16
C PHE A 70 -4.38 -3.11 -28.12
N VAL A 71 -5.53 -3.14 -28.80
CA VAL A 71 -5.83 -4.17 -29.82
C VAL A 71 -4.81 -4.10 -30.96
N GLU A 72 -4.47 -2.91 -31.44
CA GLU A 72 -3.46 -2.72 -32.47
C GLU A 72 -2.06 -3.12 -32.00
N GLU A 73 -1.68 -2.78 -30.78
CA GLU A 73 -0.39 -3.17 -30.21
C GLU A 73 -0.28 -4.69 -30.08
N GLN A 74 -1.33 -5.36 -29.60
CA GLN A 74 -1.38 -6.83 -29.56
C GLN A 74 -1.38 -7.45 -30.96
N ALA A 75 -2.02 -6.82 -31.95
CA ALA A 75 -1.99 -7.27 -33.34
C ALA A 75 -0.59 -7.19 -33.96
N ARG A 76 0.12 -6.07 -33.70
CA ARG A 76 1.52 -5.87 -34.10
C ARG A 76 2.44 -6.90 -33.44
N LEU A 77 2.29 -7.12 -32.13
CA LEU A 77 3.16 -8.02 -31.35
C LEU A 77 2.94 -9.50 -31.66
N ASN A 78 1.69 -9.97 -31.69
CA ASN A 78 1.40 -11.40 -31.82
C ASN A 78 1.29 -11.86 -33.27
N PHE A 79 0.81 -11.00 -34.16
CA PHE A 79 0.54 -11.37 -35.55
C PHE A 79 1.44 -10.64 -36.55
N GLY A 80 2.37 -9.80 -36.09
CA GLY A 80 3.24 -9.02 -36.97
C GLY A 80 2.49 -8.08 -37.92
N LEU A 81 1.24 -7.74 -37.58
CA LEU A 81 0.37 -6.94 -38.44
C LEU A 81 0.85 -5.49 -38.47
N LYS A 82 0.78 -4.86 -39.64
CA LYS A 82 1.22 -3.49 -39.89
C LYS A 82 0.08 -2.65 -40.47
N LYS A 83 0.11 -1.34 -40.25
CA LYS A 83 -0.87 -0.44 -40.87
C LYS A 83 -0.57 -0.25 -42.36
N GLU A 84 -1.61 0.12 -43.13
CA GLU A 84 -1.43 0.49 -44.54
C GLU A 84 -0.48 1.69 -44.65
N GLY A 85 0.65 1.51 -45.34
CA GLY A 85 1.70 2.53 -45.51
C GLY A 85 2.97 2.32 -44.67
N GLU A 86 3.07 1.27 -43.85
CA GLU A 86 4.26 0.96 -43.03
C GLU A 86 5.25 0.03 -43.78
N GLU A 87 6.53 0.40 -43.87
CA GLU A 87 7.59 -0.38 -44.52
C GLU A 87 8.38 -1.19 -43.47
N VAL A 88 8.52 -2.50 -43.69
CA VAL A 88 9.21 -3.40 -42.75
C VAL A 88 10.65 -3.55 -43.19
N ALA A 89 11.59 -3.00 -42.43
CA ALA A 89 13.02 -3.21 -42.64
C ALA A 89 13.47 -4.47 -41.90
N VAL A 90 13.79 -5.53 -42.66
CA VAL A 90 14.44 -6.73 -42.10
C VAL A 90 15.95 -6.47 -42.09
N ILE A 91 16.52 -6.25 -40.90
CA ILE A 91 17.97 -6.20 -40.73
C ILE A 91 18.49 -7.63 -40.87
N LYS A 92 19.12 -7.93 -42.01
CA LYS A 92 19.88 -9.17 -42.21
C LYS A 92 21.27 -8.95 -41.63
N ASP A 93 21.54 -9.56 -40.47
CA ASP A 93 22.91 -9.63 -39.95
C ASP A 93 23.72 -10.50 -40.91
N ASN A 94 24.61 -9.86 -41.67
CA ASN A 94 25.58 -10.55 -42.51
C ASN A 94 26.72 -11.06 -41.62
N ASN A 95 26.43 -12.11 -40.86
CA ASN A 95 27.46 -12.97 -40.30
C ASN A 95 27.24 -14.38 -40.86
N GLU A 96 27.78 -14.61 -42.06
CA GLU A 96 28.04 -15.96 -42.52
C GLU A 96 29.05 -16.59 -41.58
N SER A 97 28.57 -17.49 -40.72
CA SER A 97 29.35 -18.55 -40.09
C SER A 97 28.39 -19.66 -39.68
N ASP A 98 28.29 -20.64 -40.58
CA ASP A 98 28.07 -22.07 -40.39
C ASP A 98 27.38 -22.62 -39.13
N ASN A 99 26.52 -23.61 -39.41
CA ASN A 99 25.89 -24.60 -38.52
C ASN A 99 24.54 -24.23 -37.90
N ILE A 100 23.48 -24.30 -38.72
CA ILE A 100 22.13 -24.60 -38.20
C ILE A 100 22.01 -26.12 -38.06
N GLY A 101 22.45 -26.62 -36.91
CA GLY A 101 21.98 -27.91 -36.40
C GLY A 101 20.50 -27.78 -36.05
N LEU A 102 19.64 -28.53 -36.73
CA LEU A 102 18.25 -28.71 -36.31
C LEU A 102 18.23 -29.32 -34.90
N ASN A 103 17.81 -28.56 -33.91
CA ASN A 103 17.26 -29.12 -32.67
C ASN A 103 15.76 -28.82 -32.64
N ASN A 104 14.99 -29.81 -33.09
CA ASN A 104 13.57 -29.91 -32.80
C ASN A 104 13.40 -30.19 -31.30
N GLY A 105 13.31 -29.13 -30.51
CA GLY A 105 13.01 -29.17 -29.08
C GLY A 105 11.52 -29.28 -28.80
N SER A 106 10.88 -30.36 -29.23
CA SER A 106 9.60 -30.80 -28.67
C SER A 106 9.88 -31.59 -27.39
N GLY A 107 10.04 -30.88 -26.28
CA GLY A 107 10.21 -31.43 -24.94
C GLY A 107 9.83 -30.38 -23.89
N PRO A 108 9.34 -30.76 -22.70
CA PRO A 108 8.82 -29.81 -21.73
C PRO A 108 9.93 -28.88 -21.27
N VAL A 109 9.73 -27.58 -21.48
CA VAL A 109 10.61 -26.52 -20.97
C VAL A 109 10.73 -26.71 -19.46
N GLN A 110 11.94 -27.04 -19.01
CA GLN A 110 12.26 -27.16 -17.60
C GLN A 110 12.05 -25.78 -16.96
N ALA A 111 11.23 -25.74 -15.91
CA ALA A 111 10.97 -24.54 -15.15
C ALA A 111 12.29 -24.02 -14.55
N ASP A 112 12.77 -22.92 -15.10
CA ASP A 112 13.76 -22.06 -14.47
C ASP A 112 13.21 -21.67 -13.07
N ASN A 113 13.89 -22.13 -12.02
CA ASN A 113 13.55 -21.83 -10.63
C ASN A 113 13.98 -20.41 -10.21
N SER A 114 14.51 -19.61 -11.13
CA SER A 114 14.59 -18.16 -10.98
C SER A 114 13.22 -17.60 -11.28
N GLY A 115 12.46 -17.24 -10.23
CA GLY A 115 11.11 -16.68 -10.29
C GLY A 115 10.98 -15.33 -11.01
N LYS A 116 11.50 -15.24 -12.23
CA LYS A 116 11.45 -14.07 -13.10
C LYS A 116 10.19 -14.18 -13.94
N THR A 117 9.09 -13.71 -13.37
CA THR A 117 7.87 -13.48 -14.14
C THR A 117 8.15 -12.41 -15.20
N ILE A 118 7.82 -12.69 -16.46
CA ILE A 118 8.00 -11.74 -17.58
C ILE A 118 7.08 -10.51 -17.42
N TYR A 119 6.05 -10.63 -16.60
CA TYR A 119 5.13 -9.54 -16.26
C TYR A 119 5.43 -8.97 -14.88
N ASN A 120 5.56 -7.65 -14.79
CA ASN A 120 5.67 -6.91 -13.54
C ASN A 120 4.27 -6.55 -13.04
N ILE A 121 3.67 -7.42 -12.23
CA ILE A 121 2.36 -7.19 -11.61
C ILE A 121 2.58 -6.34 -10.34
N PRO A 122 2.04 -5.11 -10.24
CA PRO A 122 2.16 -4.29 -9.04
C PRO A 122 1.50 -4.99 -7.84
N GLY A 123 2.26 -5.20 -6.76
CA GLY A 123 1.81 -5.92 -5.55
C GLY A 123 2.35 -7.34 -5.40
N LEU A 124 3.00 -7.89 -6.43
CA LEU A 124 3.83 -9.08 -6.34
C LEU A 124 5.30 -8.68 -6.17
N ASN A 125 5.59 -7.83 -5.17
CA ASN A 125 6.96 -7.38 -4.96
C ASN A 125 7.78 -8.45 -4.23
N ASN A 126 8.77 -8.97 -4.95
CA ASN A 126 9.99 -9.61 -4.48
C ASN A 126 9.91 -11.03 -3.88
N ASN A 127 11.02 -11.74 -4.10
CA ASN A 127 11.30 -13.13 -3.79
C ASN A 127 11.37 -13.44 -2.27
N THR A 128 10.40 -13.01 -1.49
CA THR A 128 10.28 -13.44 -0.09
C THR A 128 8.92 -14.09 0.11
N LEU A 129 8.89 -15.43 -0.03
CA LEU A 129 7.83 -16.20 0.64
C LEU A 129 7.80 -15.71 2.09
N PRO A 130 6.65 -15.24 2.61
CA PRO A 130 6.57 -14.80 3.99
C PRO A 130 7.11 -15.93 4.85
N LYS A 131 8.08 -15.64 5.74
CA LYS A 131 8.68 -16.64 6.64
C LYS A 131 7.53 -17.48 7.20
N LYS A 132 7.53 -18.78 6.91
CA LYS A 132 6.41 -19.65 7.30
C LYS A 132 6.40 -19.77 8.82
N ILE A 133 5.69 -18.86 9.49
CA ILE A 133 5.51 -18.88 10.94
C ILE A 133 4.63 -20.08 11.27
N THR A 134 5.12 -20.96 12.14
CA THR A 134 4.35 -22.13 12.57
C THR A 134 3.23 -21.71 13.52
N ASN A 135 2.11 -22.44 13.53
CA ASN A 135 0.95 -22.10 14.37
C ASN A 135 1.29 -21.88 15.86
N PRO A 136 2.18 -22.67 16.50
CA PRO A 136 2.57 -22.44 17.89
C PRO A 136 3.26 -21.08 18.12
N GLU A 137 4.07 -20.64 17.16
CA GLU A 137 4.79 -19.37 17.24
C GLU A 137 3.82 -18.17 17.14
N ARG A 138 2.77 -18.30 16.31
CA ARG A 138 1.68 -17.32 16.25
C ARG A 138 0.93 -17.22 17.58
N TRP A 139 0.65 -18.36 18.22
CA TRP A 139 -0.04 -18.37 19.51
C TRP A 139 0.78 -17.73 20.62
N ARG A 140 2.10 -18.01 20.68
CA ARG A 140 2.96 -17.39 21.68
C ARG A 140 2.99 -15.87 21.56
N MET A 141 3.08 -15.34 20.34
CA MET A 141 3.01 -13.89 20.12
C MET A 141 1.69 -13.31 20.61
N TYR A 142 0.56 -13.95 20.29
CA TYR A 142 -0.76 -13.43 20.63
C TYR A 142 -1.02 -13.40 22.14
N PHE A 143 -0.67 -14.46 22.86
CA PHE A 143 -1.00 -14.60 24.28
C PHE A 143 -0.01 -13.91 25.23
N PHE A 144 1.24 -13.69 24.80
CA PHE A 144 2.30 -13.25 25.71
C PHE A 144 2.94 -11.91 25.33
N ASN A 145 2.54 -11.27 24.22
CA ASN A 145 3.10 -10.00 23.77
C ASN A 145 2.12 -8.82 23.87
N ASN A 146 1.29 -8.79 24.92
CA ASN A 146 0.35 -7.71 25.19
C ASN A 146 0.75 -7.00 26.49
N ASN A 147 1.54 -5.93 26.38
CA ASN A 147 1.88 -5.02 27.47
C ASN A 147 1.85 -3.58 26.96
#